data_AF-A0A956MYN3-F1
#
_entry.id   AF-A0A956MYN3-F1
#
_cell.length_a   1.000
_cell.length_b   1.000
_cell.length_c   1.000
_cell.angle_alpha   90.00
_cell.angle_beta   90.00
_cell.angle_gamma   90.00
#
_symmetry.space_group_name_H-M   'P 1'
#
loop_
_entity.id
_entity.type
_entity.pdbx_description
1 polymer ?
#
loop_
_entity_poly.entity_id
_entity_poly.type
_entity_poly.pdbx_seq_one_letter_code
_entity_poly.pdbx_strand_id
1 'polypeptide(L)'
;MYKINIENTIINYSINKKSNIKNITIKVKYPNTVTIVSPKSVNDEFIHDLVESKSRWILNKLNEFKNKESENPPILLVDGDKIPYLGNYYTLNVYKEKSIIKCSLIFKEDKFIAKIPYNISSNDQYIKLRELLVNWYLTEGGK
;
A
#
# COMPACT_ATOMS: atom_id res chain seq x y z
N MET A 1 -22.12 -6.12 -3.84
CA MET A 1 -21.14 -6.20 -2.74
C MET A 1 -21.82 -6.88 -1.58
N TYR A 2 -21.14 -7.82 -0.92
CA TYR A 2 -21.68 -8.60 0.19
C TYR A 2 -21.10 -8.10 1.51
N LYS A 3 -21.76 -8.43 2.61
CA LYS A 3 -21.37 -8.03 3.96
C LYS A 3 -21.42 -9.23 4.88
N ILE A 4 -20.50 -9.27 5.84
CA ILE A 4 -20.55 -10.19 6.96
C ILE A 4 -20.31 -9.41 8.26
N ASN A 5 -21.03 -9.78 9.31
CA ASN A 5 -20.82 -9.23 10.65
C ASN A 5 -19.95 -10.19 11.45
N ILE A 6 -18.81 -9.71 11.94
CA ILE A 6 -17.85 -10.49 12.72
C ILE A 6 -17.52 -9.68 13.95
N GLU A 7 -17.90 -10.16 15.14
CA GLU A 7 -17.57 -9.53 16.43
C GLU A 7 -17.84 -8.01 16.43
N ASN A 8 -19.06 -7.60 16.04
CA ASN A 8 -19.50 -6.20 15.88
C ASN A 8 -18.79 -5.39 14.77
N THR A 9 -18.00 -6.02 13.91
CA THR A 9 -17.36 -5.39 12.76
C THR A 9 -18.02 -5.83 11.46
N ILE A 10 -18.49 -4.86 10.66
CA ILE A 10 -19.01 -5.13 9.33
C ILE A 10 -17.86 -5.17 8.34
N ILE A 11 -17.64 -6.34 7.74
CA ILE A 11 -16.64 -6.51 6.68
C ILE A 11 -17.34 -6.61 5.33
N ASN A 12 -17.01 -5.69 4.44
CA ASN A 12 -17.48 -5.74 3.06
C ASN A 12 -16.57 -6.65 2.24
N TYR A 13 -17.17 -7.52 1.42
CA TYR A 13 -16.43 -8.34 0.48
C TYR A 13 -17.09 -8.40 -0.90
N SER A 14 -16.28 -8.70 -1.91
CA SER A 14 -16.73 -8.91 -3.28
C SER A 14 -16.46 -10.33 -3.74
N ILE A 15 -17.34 -10.87 -4.56
CA ILE A 15 -17.17 -12.19 -5.19
C ILE A 15 -16.83 -11.96 -6.67
N ASN A 16 -15.74 -12.56 -7.12
CA ASN A 16 -15.31 -12.56 -8.51
C ASN A 16 -15.34 -14.00 -9.04
N LYS A 17 -16.34 -14.32 -9.87
CA LYS A 17 -16.46 -15.66 -10.45
C LYS A 17 -15.66 -15.83 -11.73
N LYS A 18 -14.84 -16.88 -11.80
CA LYS A 18 -13.99 -17.18 -12.95
C LYS A 18 -14.21 -18.62 -13.44
N SER A 19 -14.19 -18.82 -14.75
CA SER A 19 -14.39 -20.15 -15.34
C SER A 19 -13.14 -21.05 -15.25
N ASN A 20 -11.94 -20.45 -15.25
CA ASN A 20 -10.67 -21.18 -15.35
C ASN A 20 -9.99 -21.42 -13.99
N ILE A 21 -10.78 -21.59 -12.92
CA ILE A 21 -10.26 -21.89 -11.59
C ILE A 21 -11.04 -23.04 -10.98
N LYS A 22 -10.35 -23.87 -10.19
CA LYS A 22 -10.94 -25.02 -9.49
C LYS A 22 -11.15 -24.76 -8.01
N ASN A 23 -10.41 -23.80 -7.44
CA ASN A 23 -10.39 -23.52 -6.00
C ASN A 23 -11.01 -22.17 -5.68
N ILE A 24 -11.64 -22.08 -4.51
CA ILE A 24 -12.08 -20.80 -3.94
C ILE A 24 -10.89 -20.16 -3.23
N THR A 25 -10.61 -18.90 -3.52
CA THR A 25 -9.54 -18.12 -2.90
C THR A 25 -10.08 -16.92 -2.16
N ILE A 26 -9.78 -16.81 -0.87
CA ILE A 26 -10.07 -15.63 -0.06
C ILE A 26 -8.84 -14.71 -0.08
N LYS A 27 -8.96 -13.52 -0.66
CA LYS A 27 -7.91 -12.52 -0.70
C LYS A 27 -8.23 -11.39 0.27
N VAL A 28 -7.36 -11.20 1.27
CA VAL A 28 -7.41 -10.05 2.18
C VAL A 28 -6.26 -9.12 1.80
N LYS A 29 -6.59 -7.89 1.39
CA LYS A 29 -5.62 -6.87 0.97
C LYS A 29 -5.75 -5.63 1.85
N TYR A 30 -4.61 -5.01 2.11
CA TYR A 30 -4.55 -3.67 2.69
C TYR A 30 -5.24 -2.64 1.76
N PRO A 31 -5.93 -1.61 2.29
CA PRO A 31 -6.17 -1.36 3.72
C PRO A 31 -7.27 -2.24 4.33
N ASN A 32 -8.38 -2.49 3.64
CA ASN A 32 -9.50 -3.30 4.15
C ASN A 32 -10.30 -3.98 3.03
N THR A 33 -9.61 -4.53 2.02
CA THR A 33 -10.28 -5.13 0.86
C THR A 33 -10.30 -6.64 0.97
N VAL A 34 -11.50 -7.21 1.08
CA VAL A 34 -11.72 -8.66 1.01
C VAL A 34 -12.33 -9.02 -0.33
N THR A 35 -11.69 -9.91 -1.07
CA THR A 35 -12.17 -10.40 -2.37
C THR A 35 -12.12 -11.91 -2.42
N ILE A 36 -13.24 -12.51 -2.78
CA ILE A 36 -13.36 -13.95 -2.99
C ILE A 36 -13.28 -14.22 -4.48
N VAL A 37 -12.37 -15.10 -4.89
CA VAL A 37 -12.30 -15.60 -6.26
C VAL A 37 -12.83 -17.02 -6.26
N SER A 38 -13.89 -17.30 -7.01
CA SER A 38 -14.60 -18.58 -6.97
C SER A 38 -14.89 -19.13 -8.38
N PRO A 39 -14.91 -20.46 -8.59
CA PRO A 39 -15.41 -21.03 -9.83
C PRO A 39 -16.86 -20.60 -10.13
N LYS A 40 -17.24 -20.51 -11.41
CA LYS A 40 -18.64 -20.18 -11.78
C LYS A 40 -19.66 -21.21 -11.30
N SER A 41 -19.25 -22.46 -11.13
CA SER A 41 -20.10 -23.58 -10.70
C SER A 41 -20.50 -23.52 -9.23
N VAL A 42 -19.79 -22.76 -8.39
CA VAL A 42 -20.08 -22.66 -6.96
C VAL A 42 -21.15 -21.59 -6.73
N ASN A 43 -22.17 -21.89 -5.94
CA ASN A 43 -23.22 -20.92 -5.59
C ASN A 43 -22.71 -19.86 -4.60
N ASP A 44 -23.42 -18.74 -4.49
CA ASP A 44 -23.01 -17.65 -3.60
C ASP A 44 -23.25 -17.97 -2.13
N GLU A 45 -24.25 -18.79 -1.81
CA GLU A 45 -24.57 -19.25 -0.45
C GLU A 45 -23.42 -20.04 0.16
N PHE A 46 -22.89 -21.04 -0.55
CA PHE A 46 -21.72 -21.79 -0.08
C PHE A 46 -20.49 -20.89 0.10
N ILE A 47 -20.34 -19.88 -0.76
CA ILE A 47 -19.26 -18.90 -0.61
C ILE A 47 -19.47 -18.09 0.67
N HIS A 48 -20.71 -17.72 0.99
CA HIS A 48 -21.04 -16.99 2.21
C HIS A 48 -20.72 -17.82 3.46
N ASP A 49 -21.17 -19.07 3.51
CA ASP A 49 -20.90 -20.01 4.61
C ASP A 49 -19.39 -20.22 4.79
N LEU A 50 -18.66 -20.35 3.67
CA LEU A 50 -17.21 -20.47 3.70
C LEU A 50 -16.55 -19.21 4.28
N VAL A 51 -16.98 -18.02 3.86
CA VAL A 51 -16.46 -16.75 4.39
C VAL A 51 -16.77 -16.61 5.88
N GLU A 52 -17.97 -17.02 6.31
CA GLU A 52 -18.37 -17.04 7.72
C GLU A 52 -17.52 -18.00 8.55
N SER A 53 -17.28 -19.21 8.06
CA SER A 53 -16.39 -20.19 8.71
C SER A 53 -14.94 -19.68 8.85
N LYS A 54 -14.52 -18.75 7.99
CA LYS A 54 -13.17 -18.14 7.99
C LYS A 54 -13.16 -16.72 8.58
N SER A 55 -14.27 -16.25 9.13
CA SER A 55 -14.43 -14.92 9.73
C SER A 55 -13.28 -14.50 10.64
N ARG A 56 -12.93 -15.36 11.61
CA ARG A 56 -11.85 -15.11 12.57
C ARG A 56 -10.47 -14.99 11.91
N TRP A 57 -10.20 -15.80 10.89
CA TRP A 57 -8.95 -15.71 10.11
C TRP A 57 -8.89 -14.41 9.31
N ILE A 58 -10.01 -14.00 8.69
CA ILE A 58 -10.10 -12.74 7.95
C ILE A 58 -9.85 -11.55 8.89
N LEU A 59 -10.51 -11.54 10.06
CA LEU A 59 -10.35 -10.49 11.06
C LEU A 59 -8.90 -10.40 11.57
N ASN A 60 -8.29 -11.54 11.89
CA ASN A 60 -6.89 -11.59 12.29
C ASN A 60 -5.96 -11.04 11.20
N LYS A 61 -6.21 -11.37 9.93
CA LYS A 61 -5.42 -10.84 8.82
C LYS A 61 -5.56 -9.33 8.64
N LEU A 62 -6.77 -8.80 8.80
CA LEU A 62 -7.00 -7.35 8.76
C LEU A 62 -6.31 -6.63 9.93
N ASN A 63 -6.35 -7.21 11.13
CA ASN A 63 -5.67 -6.65 12.29
C ASN A 63 -4.14 -6.72 12.15
N GLU A 64 -3.60 -7.80 11.57
CA GLU A 64 -2.17 -7.89 11.25
C GLU A 64 -1.73 -6.75 10.32
N PHE A 65 -2.54 -6.41 9.32
CA PHE A 65 -2.25 -5.29 8.44
C PHE A 65 -2.30 -3.93 9.17
N LYS A 66 -3.30 -3.72 10.04
CA LYS A 66 -3.39 -2.49 10.87
C LYS A 66 -2.20 -2.35 11.83
N ASN A 67 -1.80 -3.45 12.47
CA ASN A 67 -0.66 -3.44 13.39
C ASN A 67 0.63 -3.13 12.65
N LYS A 68 0.83 -3.71 11.45
CA LYS A 68 1.98 -3.40 10.59
C LYS A 68 2.02 -1.94 10.15
N GLU A 69 0.88 -1.31 9.90
CA GLU A 69 0.79 0.13 9.60
C GLU A 69 1.18 0.97 10.82
N SER A 70 0.77 0.57 12.03
CA SER A 70 1.18 1.23 13.26
C SER A 70 2.68 1.09 13.54
N GLU A 71 3.27 -0.07 13.23
CA GLU A 71 4.70 -0.34 13.43
C GLU A 71 5.57 0.36 12.38
N ASN A 72 5.07 0.45 11.14
CA ASN A 72 5.75 1.10 10.02
C ASN A 72 4.84 2.17 9.42
N PRO A 73 4.80 3.36 10.05
CA PRO A 73 3.99 4.46 9.55
C PRO A 73 4.42 4.82 8.13
N PRO A 74 3.48 5.27 7.27
CA PRO A 74 3.81 5.68 5.92
C PRO A 74 4.84 6.80 5.94
N ILE A 75 5.89 6.67 5.12
CA ILE A 75 6.92 7.69 4.94
C ILE A 75 6.25 8.94 4.35
N LEU A 76 6.34 10.07 5.05
CA LEU A 76 5.67 11.32 4.69
C LEU A 76 6.43 12.10 3.59
N LEU A 77 7.64 11.66 3.25
CA LEU A 77 8.56 12.26 2.29
C LEU A 77 8.83 13.75 2.60
N VAL A 78 9.07 14.02 3.89
CA VAL A 78 9.51 15.32 4.41
C VAL A 78 11.01 15.32 4.68
N ASP A 79 11.57 16.52 4.88
CA ASP A 79 12.98 16.66 5.22
C ASP A 79 13.30 15.90 6.53
N GLY A 80 14.37 15.12 6.50
CA GLY A 80 14.80 14.26 7.60
C GLY A 80 14.21 12.85 7.59
N ASP A 81 13.25 12.54 6.71
CA ASP A 81 12.66 11.20 6.64
C ASP A 81 13.71 10.13 6.30
N LYS A 82 13.53 8.94 6.87
CA LYS A 82 14.39 7.79 6.60
C LYS A 82 13.79 6.91 5.52
N ILE A 83 14.45 6.88 4.36
CA ILE A 83 14.06 6.09 3.20
C ILE A 83 14.81 4.74 3.22
N PRO A 84 14.09 3.61 3.20
CA PRO A 84 14.71 2.28 3.17
C PRO A 84 15.24 1.95 1.77
N TYR A 85 16.53 1.66 1.65
CA TYR A 85 17.16 1.23 0.40
C TYR A 85 18.26 0.19 0.69
N LEU A 86 18.27 -0.92 -0.05
CA LEU A 86 19.23 -2.03 0.10
C LEU A 86 19.48 -2.49 1.56
N GLY A 87 18.41 -2.56 2.38
CA GLY A 87 18.49 -3.01 3.77
C GLY A 87 18.97 -1.96 4.78
N ASN A 88 19.33 -0.76 4.32
CA ASN A 88 19.68 0.37 5.16
C ASN A 88 18.62 1.47 5.10
N TYR A 89 18.71 2.43 6.02
CA TYR A 89 17.86 3.61 6.05
C TYR A 89 18.71 4.86 5.78
N TYR A 90 18.37 5.59 4.73
CA TYR A 90 19.08 6.79 4.30
C TYR A 90 18.22 8.03 4.50
N THR A 91 18.86 9.15 4.86
CA THR A 91 18.13 10.39 5.15
C THR A 91 17.70 11.07 3.85
N LEU A 92 16.46 11.56 3.82
CA LEU A 92 15.92 12.43 2.79
C LEU A 92 16.18 13.89 3.16
N ASN A 93 16.94 14.59 2.32
CA ASN A 93 17.17 16.02 2.40
C ASN A 93 16.33 16.72 1.34
N VAL A 94 15.41 17.59 1.75
CA VAL A 94 14.49 18.32 0.88
C VAL A 94 14.87 19.80 0.83
N TYR A 95 15.40 20.23 -0.32
CA TYR A 95 15.75 21.62 -0.57
C TYR A 95 14.64 22.32 -1.37
N LYS A 96 14.07 23.37 -0.76
CA LYS A 96 13.06 24.24 -1.37
C LYS A 96 13.73 25.46 -1.98
N GLU A 97 13.69 25.59 -3.30
CA GLU A 97 14.34 26.70 -4.02
C GLU A 97 13.34 27.49 -4.88
N LYS A 98 13.51 28.81 -4.95
CA LYS A 98 12.63 29.70 -5.75
C LYS A 98 12.90 29.60 -7.26
N SER A 99 14.13 29.27 -7.64
CA SER A 99 14.59 29.12 -9.03
C SER A 99 14.17 27.78 -9.66
N ILE A 100 13.69 26.83 -8.85
CA ILE A 100 13.34 25.49 -9.31
C ILE A 100 11.88 25.42 -9.69
N ILE A 101 11.62 24.99 -10.93
CA ILE A 101 10.27 24.76 -11.45
C ILE A 101 9.92 23.27 -11.39
N LYS A 102 10.91 22.37 -11.49
CA LYS A 102 10.72 20.91 -11.56
C LYS A 102 11.33 20.21 -10.36
N CYS A 103 10.58 19.26 -9.79
CA CYS A 103 11.07 18.40 -8.72
C CYS A 103 12.14 17.42 -9.26
N SER A 104 13.18 17.16 -8.47
CA SER A 104 14.20 16.14 -8.75
C SER A 104 14.58 15.39 -7.49
N LEU A 105 15.00 14.14 -7.65
CA LEU A 105 15.48 13.27 -6.58
C LEU A 105 16.72 12.53 -7.06
N ILE A 106 17.79 12.57 -6.27
CA ILE A 106 19.03 11.82 -6.52
C ILE A 106 19.47 11.12 -5.23
N PHE A 107 20.27 10.06 -5.35
CA PHE A 107 20.96 9.43 -4.23
C PHE A 107 22.46 9.71 -4.35
N LYS A 108 23.04 10.36 -3.34
CA LYS A 108 24.48 10.71 -3.32
C LYS A 108 24.96 10.77 -1.88
N GLU A 109 26.18 10.29 -1.62
CA GLU A 109 26.81 10.35 -0.29
C GLU A 109 25.89 9.77 0.82
N ASP A 110 25.29 8.60 0.56
CA ASP A 110 24.39 7.91 1.49
C ASP A 110 23.16 8.74 1.91
N LYS A 111 22.69 9.63 1.03
CA LYS A 111 21.51 10.46 1.26
C LYS A 111 20.67 10.57 0.00
N PHE A 112 19.36 10.62 0.21
CA PHE A 112 18.43 11.05 -0.83
C PHE A 112 18.36 12.58 -0.80
N ILE A 113 18.61 13.21 -1.94
CA ILE A 113 18.57 14.66 -2.09
C ILE A 113 17.42 15.00 -3.04
N ALA A 114 16.37 15.59 -2.47
CA ALA A 114 15.24 16.13 -3.21
C ALA A 114 15.39 17.63 -3.39
N LYS A 115 15.16 18.12 -4.60
CA LYS A 115 15.00 19.56 -4.86
C LYS A 115 13.62 19.84 -5.40
N ILE A 116 12.92 20.78 -4.78
CA ILE A 116 11.51 21.08 -5.09
C ILE A 116 11.27 22.61 -5.15
N PRO A 117 10.23 23.06 -5.88
CA PRO A 117 9.84 24.47 -5.90
C PRO A 117 9.44 24.99 -4.52
N TYR A 118 9.81 26.23 -4.19
CA TYR A 118 9.48 26.83 -2.89
C TYR A 118 7.97 26.91 -2.60
N ASN A 119 7.15 27.16 -3.62
CA ASN A 119 5.70 27.37 -3.50
C ASN A 119 4.85 26.08 -3.64
N ILE A 120 5.47 24.90 -3.56
CA ILE A 120 4.73 23.63 -3.68
C ILE A 120 3.91 23.33 -2.41
N SER A 121 2.68 22.86 -2.58
CA SER A 121 1.85 22.40 -1.46
C SER A 121 2.40 21.10 -0.86
N SER A 122 2.11 20.82 0.42
CA SER A 122 2.57 19.58 1.07
C SER A 122 2.04 18.32 0.37
N ASN A 123 0.81 18.36 -0.14
CA ASN A 123 0.20 17.23 -0.86
C ASN A 123 0.89 17.00 -2.22
N ASP A 124 1.15 18.07 -2.97
CA ASP A 124 1.84 17.97 -4.26
C ASP A 124 3.30 17.55 -4.09
N GLN A 125 3.96 18.03 -3.03
CA GLN A 125 5.30 17.58 -2.64
C GLN A 125 5.31 16.06 -2.44
N TYR A 126 4.41 15.55 -1.60
CA TYR A 126 4.32 14.12 -1.32
C TYR A 126 4.10 13.31 -2.60
N ILE A 127 3.12 13.69 -3.43
CA ILE A 127 2.81 12.98 -4.68
C ILE A 127 4.03 12.97 -5.61
N LYS A 128 4.69 14.12 -5.79
CA LYS A 128 5.84 14.26 -6.70
C LYS A 128 7.07 13.54 -6.22
N LEU A 129 7.41 13.64 -4.93
CA LEU A 129 8.55 12.92 -4.36
C LEU A 129 8.32 11.41 -4.37
N ARG A 130 7.09 10.95 -4.13
CA ARG A 130 6.75 9.54 -4.21
C ARG A 130 6.93 9.00 -5.63
N GLU A 131 6.45 9.74 -6.63
CA GLU A 131 6.64 9.41 -8.05
C GLU A 131 8.12 9.31 -8.40
N LEU A 132 8.93 10.31 -7.99
CA LEU A 132 10.37 10.32 -8.24
C LEU A 132 11.10 9.18 -7.54
N LEU A 133 10.76 8.88 -6.29
CA LEU A 133 11.38 7.80 -5.52
C LEU A 133 11.09 6.42 -6.13
N VAL A 134 9.84 6.17 -6.53
CA VAL A 134 9.47 4.93 -7.21
C VAL A 134 10.23 4.79 -8.53
N ASN A 135 10.27 5.85 -9.33
CA ASN A 135 11.02 5.84 -10.59
C ASN A 135 12.50 5.58 -10.35
N TRP A 136 13.09 6.24 -9.36
CA TRP A 136 14.49 6.04 -8.99
C TRP A 136 14.80 4.58 -8.60
N TYR A 137 13.94 3.93 -7.80
CA TYR A 137 14.11 2.52 -7.48
C TYR A 137 14.05 1.61 -8.71
N LEU A 138 13.18 1.91 -9.67
CA LEU A 138 13.04 1.11 -10.88
C LEU A 138 14.24 1.27 -11.83
N THR A 139 14.88 2.43 -11.86
CA THR A 139 15.97 2.73 -12.81
C THR A 139 17.36 2.51 -12.24
N GLU A 140 17.58 2.87 -10.97
CA GLU A 140 18.89 2.89 -10.33
C GLU A 140 18.97 1.94 -9.13
N GLY A 141 17.82 1.48 -8.58
CA GLY A 141 17.79 0.69 -7.35
C GLY A 141 18.35 -0.74 -7.46
N GLY A 142 18.62 -1.23 -8.67
CA GLY A 142 19.15 -2.57 -8.94
C GLY A 142 20.47 -2.61 -9.71
N LYS A 143 21.14 -1.47 -9.87
CA LYS A 143 22.53 -1.41 -10.38
C LYS A 143 23.51 -1.49 -9.22
#